data_AF-A0A443SFK9-F1
#
_entry.id   AF-A0A443SFK9-F1
#
_cell.length_a   1.000
_cell.length_b   1.000
_cell.length_c   1.000
_cell.angle_alpha   90.00
_cell.angle_beta   90.00
_cell.angle_gamma   90.00
#
_symmetry.space_group_name_H-M   'P 1'
#
loop_
_entity.id
_entity.type
_entity.pdbx_description
1 polymer ?
#
loop_
_entity_poly.entity_id
_entity_poly.type
_entity_poly.pdbx_seq_one_letter_code
_entity_poly.pdbx_strand_id
1 'polypeptide(L)'
;MYCERRIEACIERYPLIKLMIEAMEKHGCPIDYRRHFSCEYCGPLVGGGYDPELNQIVICYNKLRSVQRIESTLTHELVHMFDYCRAEFDCNSLEHVACSEIRAANLAHCSLIDSFYQLTTTPTRIAKTQQDCVKTRAANSIQASRPDLSRSDIMAVVDKVFDRCFNDLEPIGRRCRLSKKQRLLTYKERKYYDFE
;
A
#
# COMPACT_ATOMS: atom_id res chain seq x y z
N MET A 1 -12.38 0.92 20.34
CA MET A 1 -11.87 2.29 20.64
C MET A 1 -10.35 2.47 20.64
N TYR A 2 -9.49 1.50 20.99
CA TYR A 2 -8.03 1.74 20.97
C TYR A 2 -7.44 1.75 19.56
N CYS A 3 -7.99 0.95 18.65
CA CYS A 3 -7.52 0.82 17.28
C CYS A 3 -7.93 2.05 16.44
N GLU A 4 -9.18 2.48 16.57
CA GLU A 4 -9.78 3.63 15.90
C GLU A 4 -9.01 4.91 16.24
N ARG A 5 -8.74 5.16 17.54
CA ARG A 5 -7.90 6.29 17.96
C ARG A 5 -6.49 6.26 17.37
N ARG A 6 -5.93 5.07 17.11
CA ARG A 6 -4.62 4.94 16.47
C ARG A 6 -4.69 5.18 14.97
N ILE A 7 -5.78 4.82 14.32
CA ILE A 7 -6.06 5.16 12.92
C ILE A 7 -6.17 6.69 12.79
N GLU A 8 -7.00 7.33 13.62
CA GLU A 8 -7.13 8.80 13.69
C GLU A 8 -5.77 9.47 13.89
N ALA A 9 -4.99 9.03 14.88
CA ALA A 9 -3.65 9.56 15.12
C ALA A 9 -2.70 9.33 13.93
N CYS A 10 -2.87 8.26 13.15
CA CYS A 10 -2.07 8.04 11.95
C CYS A 10 -2.46 9.02 10.84
N ILE A 11 -3.75 9.22 10.62
CA ILE A 11 -4.29 10.16 9.63
C ILE A 11 -3.82 11.58 9.94
N GLU A 12 -3.89 11.99 11.21
CA GLU A 12 -3.46 13.33 11.63
C GLU A 12 -1.95 13.56 11.52
N ARG A 13 -1.14 12.51 11.70
CA ARG A 13 0.32 12.64 11.85
C ARG A 13 1.11 12.35 10.58
N TYR A 14 0.64 11.43 9.73
CA TYR A 14 1.46 10.89 8.64
C TYR A 14 1.14 11.55 7.30
N PRO A 15 2.12 12.25 6.69
CA PRO A 15 1.87 13.03 5.48
C PRO A 15 1.41 12.20 4.26
N LEU A 16 1.84 10.94 4.15
CA LEU A 16 1.42 10.08 3.04
C LEU A 16 -0.05 9.69 3.15
N ILE A 17 -0.54 9.40 4.35
CA ILE A 17 -1.94 9.03 4.56
C ILE A 17 -2.85 10.23 4.22
N LYS A 18 -2.47 11.44 4.65
CA LYS A 18 -3.20 12.67 4.28
C LYS A 18 -3.26 12.86 2.77
N LEU A 19 -2.11 12.74 2.09
CA LEU A 19 -2.06 12.83 0.64
C LEU A 19 -2.98 11.81 -0.03
N MET A 20 -2.99 10.55 0.43
CA MET A 20 -3.87 9.52 -0.13
C MET A 20 -5.35 9.88 0.05
N ILE A 21 -5.74 10.42 1.21
CA ILE A 21 -7.12 10.84 1.49
C ILE A 21 -7.52 12.01 0.58
N GLU A 22 -6.67 13.03 0.45
CA GLU A 22 -6.93 14.18 -0.43
C GLU A 22 -6.98 13.75 -1.92
N ALA A 23 -6.13 12.80 -2.32
CA ALA A 23 -6.17 12.25 -3.68
C ALA A 23 -7.47 11.47 -3.94
N MET A 24 -7.94 10.68 -2.98
CA MET A 24 -9.22 9.98 -3.06
C MET A 24 -10.39 10.96 -3.25
N GLU A 25 -10.40 12.06 -2.50
CA GLU A 25 -11.40 13.12 -2.65
C GLU A 25 -11.36 13.76 -4.04
N LYS A 26 -10.17 14.10 -4.56
CA LYS A 26 -10.02 14.67 -5.92
C LYS A 26 -10.50 13.71 -7.02
N HIS A 27 -10.34 12.40 -6.82
CA HIS A 27 -10.81 11.38 -7.76
C HIS A 27 -12.31 11.05 -7.62
N GLY A 28 -13.04 11.75 -6.74
CA GLY A 28 -14.49 11.58 -6.57
C GLY A 28 -14.90 10.47 -5.59
N CYS A 29 -13.96 9.97 -4.78
CA CYS A 29 -14.20 8.94 -3.77
C CYS A 29 -13.86 9.47 -2.36
N PRO A 30 -14.62 10.45 -1.83
CA PRO A 30 -14.32 11.03 -0.53
C PRO A 30 -14.35 10.00 0.59
N ILE A 31 -13.35 10.04 1.47
CA ILE A 31 -13.25 9.13 2.60
C ILE A 31 -14.00 9.70 3.82
N ASP A 32 -15.09 9.03 4.19
CA ASP A 32 -15.71 9.14 5.51
C ASP A 32 -15.02 8.21 6.52
N TYR A 33 -14.42 8.80 7.55
CA TYR A 33 -13.68 8.08 8.61
C TYR A 33 -14.52 7.05 9.38
N ARG A 34 -15.83 7.26 9.51
CA ARG A 34 -16.72 6.35 10.24
C ARG A 34 -17.20 5.18 9.37
N ARG A 35 -17.15 5.35 8.05
CA ARG A 35 -17.66 4.38 7.07
C ARG A 35 -16.57 3.50 6.49
N HIS A 36 -15.41 4.08 6.19
CA HIS A 36 -14.37 3.44 5.38
C HIS A 36 -13.22 2.84 6.21
N PHE A 37 -13.26 2.91 7.54
CA PHE A 37 -12.29 2.23 8.40
C PHE A 37 -13.00 1.37 9.43
N SER A 38 -12.60 0.10 9.53
CA SER A 38 -13.03 -0.82 10.60
C SER A 38 -11.84 -1.41 11.33
N CYS A 39 -12.04 -1.77 12.59
CA CYS A 39 -11.06 -2.41 13.45
C CYS A 39 -11.56 -3.79 13.84
N GLU A 40 -10.94 -4.84 13.29
CA GLU A 40 -11.42 -6.23 13.42
C GLU A 40 -10.38 -7.15 14.06
N TYR A 41 -10.84 -8.31 14.52
CA TYR A 41 -9.97 -9.43 14.87
C TYR A 41 -9.78 -10.34 13.66
N CYS A 42 -8.57 -10.40 13.10
CA CYS A 42 -8.32 -11.11 11.83
C CYS A 42 -7.54 -12.41 11.94
N GLY A 43 -7.47 -13.02 13.14
CA GLY A 43 -6.66 -14.23 13.34
C GLY A 43 -5.15 -13.99 13.12
N PRO A 44 -4.36 -15.04 12.82
CA PRO A 44 -2.90 -14.94 12.91
C PRO A 44 -2.19 -14.48 11.63
N LEU A 45 -2.85 -14.39 10.47
CA LEU A 45 -2.16 -14.31 9.17
C LEU A 45 -2.01 -12.89 8.62
N VAL A 46 -3.02 -12.02 8.77
CA VAL A 46 -3.07 -10.70 8.09
C VAL A 46 -3.04 -9.53 9.08
N GLY A 47 -2.46 -8.41 8.65
CA GLY A 47 -2.39 -7.16 9.43
C GLY A 47 -3.56 -6.20 9.19
N GLY A 48 -4.21 -6.34 8.04
CA GLY A 48 -5.33 -5.54 7.56
C GLY A 48 -5.76 -6.07 6.18
N GLY A 49 -6.72 -5.38 5.57
CA GLY A 49 -7.16 -5.63 4.20
C GLY A 49 -8.14 -4.56 3.73
N TYR A 50 -8.24 -4.38 2.42
CA TYR A 50 -9.30 -3.61 1.79
C TYR A 50 -10.44 -4.53 1.34
N ASP A 51 -11.65 -4.20 1.76
CA ASP A 51 -12.90 -4.87 1.40
C ASP A 51 -13.62 -4.03 0.31
N PRO A 52 -13.64 -4.50 -0.95
CA PRO A 52 -14.28 -3.79 -2.05
C PRO A 52 -15.81 -3.84 -2.00
N GLU A 53 -16.42 -4.83 -1.33
CA GLU A 53 -17.89 -4.96 -1.24
C GLU A 53 -18.47 -3.92 -0.29
N LEU A 54 -17.84 -3.78 0.88
CA LEU A 54 -18.24 -2.77 1.88
C LEU A 54 -17.54 -1.43 1.68
N ASN A 55 -16.59 -1.38 0.74
CA ASN A 55 -15.68 -0.26 0.48
C ASN A 55 -15.05 0.24 1.79
N GLN A 56 -14.31 -0.62 2.49
CA GLN A 56 -13.71 -0.28 3.77
C GLN A 56 -12.32 -0.87 3.95
N ILE A 57 -11.48 -0.18 4.71
CA ILE A 57 -10.18 -0.64 5.15
C ILE A 57 -10.33 -1.26 6.53
N VAL A 58 -9.98 -2.54 6.63
CA VAL A 58 -9.98 -3.31 7.87
C VAL A 58 -8.57 -3.30 8.47
N ILE A 59 -8.47 -2.92 9.74
CA ILE A 59 -7.23 -2.91 10.52
C ILE A 59 -7.32 -3.96 11.62
N CYS A 60 -6.39 -4.92 11.60
CA CYS A 60 -6.41 -6.06 12.51
C CYS A 60 -5.76 -5.73 13.85
N TYR A 61 -6.57 -5.35 14.84
CA TYR A 61 -6.07 -4.79 16.11
C TYR A 61 -5.23 -5.80 16.92
N ASN A 62 -5.45 -7.11 16.73
CA ASN A 62 -4.70 -8.17 17.38
C ASN A 62 -3.24 -8.29 16.88
N LYS A 63 -2.96 -7.77 15.67
CA LYS A 63 -1.64 -7.89 15.02
C LYS A 63 -0.85 -6.60 15.01
N LEU A 64 -1.51 -5.44 14.99
CA LEU A 64 -0.85 -4.15 14.81
C LEU A 64 -0.62 -3.43 16.14
N ARG A 65 0.51 -3.75 16.80
CA ARG A 65 0.88 -3.17 18.11
C ARG A 65 1.62 -1.85 18.05
N SER A 66 2.31 -1.52 16.95
CA SER A 66 3.06 -0.26 16.78
C SER A 66 2.42 0.66 15.75
N VAL A 67 2.54 1.97 15.97
CA VAL A 67 1.98 3.01 15.10
C VAL A 67 2.60 2.96 13.70
N GLN A 68 3.89 2.62 13.57
CA GLN A 68 4.56 2.47 12.28
C GLN A 68 4.00 1.31 11.45
N ARG A 69 3.59 0.21 12.10
CA ARG A 69 2.96 -0.91 11.40
C ARG A 69 1.54 -0.55 10.98
N ILE A 70 0.82 0.22 11.79
CA ILE A 70 -0.50 0.77 11.42
C ILE A 70 -0.34 1.72 10.24
N GLU A 71 0.58 2.69 10.29
CA GLU A 71 0.89 3.62 9.19
C GLU A 71 1.13 2.86 7.88
N SER A 72 2.01 1.85 7.94
CA SER A 72 2.37 1.06 6.77
C SER A 72 1.21 0.26 6.21
N THR A 73 0.40 -0.36 7.09
CA THR A 73 -0.77 -1.15 6.66
C THR A 73 -1.82 -0.22 6.10
N LEU A 74 -2.11 0.90 6.77
CA LEU A 74 -3.09 1.88 6.30
C LEU A 74 -2.69 2.47 4.94
N THR A 75 -1.41 2.78 4.74
CA THR A 75 -0.92 3.24 3.42
C THR A 75 -1.07 2.16 2.35
N HIS A 76 -0.85 0.89 2.70
CA HIS A 76 -1.03 -0.24 1.77
C HIS A 76 -2.50 -0.39 1.36
N GLU A 77 -3.41 -0.44 2.33
CA GLU A 77 -4.84 -0.59 2.05
C GLU A 77 -5.44 0.65 1.35
N LEU A 78 -4.93 1.86 1.63
CA LEU A 78 -5.32 3.06 0.90
C LEU A 78 -4.91 3.01 -0.58
N VAL A 79 -3.82 2.32 -0.94
CA VAL A 79 -3.48 2.10 -2.35
C VAL A 79 -4.51 1.19 -3.00
N HIS A 80 -4.92 0.10 -2.35
CA HIS A 80 -5.99 -0.76 -2.87
C HIS A 80 -7.30 0.00 -3.07
N MET A 81 -7.69 0.80 -2.08
CA MET A 81 -8.90 1.63 -2.16
C MET A 81 -8.80 2.68 -3.28
N PHE A 82 -7.64 3.30 -3.47
CA PHE A 82 -7.38 4.24 -4.55
C PHE A 82 -7.43 3.58 -5.93
N ASP A 83 -6.92 2.35 -6.04
CA ASP A 83 -6.93 1.58 -7.29
C ASP A 83 -8.34 1.20 -7.69
N TYR A 84 -9.16 0.83 -6.71
CA TYR A 84 -10.58 0.58 -6.89
C TYR A 84 -11.36 1.82 -7.31
N CYS A 85 -11.02 2.99 -6.73
CA CYS A 85 -11.67 4.25 -7.04
C CYS A 85 -11.35 4.77 -8.45
N ARG A 86 -10.07 4.80 -8.83
CA ARG A 86 -9.60 5.58 -9.98
C ARG A 86 -9.73 4.86 -11.33
N ALA A 87 -9.94 3.55 -11.31
CA ALA A 87 -9.91 2.70 -12.50
C ALA A 87 -11.04 1.66 -12.45
N GLU A 88 -11.38 1.08 -13.60
CA GLU A 88 -12.27 -0.07 -13.68
C GLU A 88 -11.58 -1.32 -13.11
N PHE A 89 -11.58 -1.42 -11.78
CA PHE A 89 -10.94 -2.50 -11.05
C PHE A 89 -11.85 -3.73 -10.97
N ASP A 90 -11.29 -4.90 -11.29
CA ASP A 90 -12.00 -6.18 -11.23
C ASP A 90 -11.29 -7.09 -10.25
N CYS A 91 -11.93 -7.36 -9.11
CA CYS A 91 -11.39 -8.22 -8.06
C CYS A 91 -11.27 -9.69 -8.49
N ASN A 92 -11.92 -10.09 -9.58
CA ASN A 92 -11.81 -11.44 -10.16
C ASN A 92 -10.65 -11.55 -11.16
N SER A 93 -10.20 -10.42 -11.72
CA SER A 93 -9.03 -10.37 -12.59
C SER A 93 -7.75 -10.48 -11.77
N LEU A 94 -7.04 -11.61 -11.92
CA LEU A 94 -5.76 -11.84 -11.24
C LEU A 94 -4.70 -10.81 -11.63
N GLU A 95 -4.77 -10.25 -12.84
CA GLU A 95 -3.89 -9.18 -13.30
C GLU A 95 -4.16 -7.86 -12.57
N HIS A 96 -5.43 -7.52 -12.32
CA HIS A 96 -5.80 -6.32 -11.56
C HIS A 96 -5.37 -6.45 -10.10
N VAL A 97 -5.67 -7.59 -9.47
CA VAL A 97 -5.22 -7.90 -8.11
C VAL A 97 -3.69 -7.84 -8.02
N ALA A 98 -2.96 -8.50 -8.94
CA ALA A 98 -1.51 -8.46 -8.95
C ALA A 98 -0.95 -7.04 -9.13
N CYS A 99 -1.55 -6.24 -10.01
CA CYS A 99 -1.13 -4.86 -10.23
C CYS A 99 -1.28 -4.01 -8.96
N SER A 100 -2.42 -4.14 -8.27
CA SER A 100 -2.66 -3.39 -7.04
C SER A 100 -1.74 -3.84 -5.90
N GLU A 101 -1.47 -5.14 -5.78
CA GLU A 101 -0.51 -5.69 -4.82
C GLU A 101 0.93 -5.24 -5.08
N ILE A 102 1.34 -5.15 -6.35
CA ILE A 102 2.64 -4.58 -6.75
C ILE A 102 2.73 -3.12 -6.30
N ARG A 103 1.70 -2.31 -6.57
CA ARG A 103 1.68 -0.88 -6.21
C ARG A 103 1.67 -0.69 -4.70
N ALA A 104 0.82 -1.42 -3.99
CA ALA A 104 0.71 -1.36 -2.54
C ALA A 104 2.01 -1.85 -1.87
N ALA A 105 2.67 -2.88 -2.39
CA ALA A 105 3.98 -3.30 -1.90
C ALA A 105 5.08 -2.27 -2.21
N ASN A 106 5.12 -1.71 -3.41
CA ASN A 106 6.12 -0.72 -3.85
C ASN A 106 6.02 0.60 -3.09
N LEU A 107 4.81 1.09 -2.85
CA LEU A 107 4.56 2.38 -2.22
C LEU A 107 4.57 2.30 -0.68
N ALA A 108 4.09 1.19 -0.10
CA ALA A 108 3.92 1.06 1.35
C ALA A 108 4.92 0.14 2.06
N HIS A 109 5.54 -0.84 1.40
CA HIS A 109 6.32 -1.89 2.08
C HIS A 109 7.79 -2.03 1.61
N CYS A 110 8.09 -1.97 0.32
CA CYS A 110 9.42 -2.28 -0.18
C CYS A 110 10.20 -1.00 -0.43
N SER A 111 11.11 -0.67 0.49
CA SER A 111 11.96 0.53 0.41
C SER A 111 13.44 0.20 0.24
N LEU A 112 14.19 1.12 -0.37
CA LEU A 112 15.62 0.99 -0.70
C LEU A 112 16.60 1.16 0.50
N ILE A 113 16.14 1.24 1.76
CA ILE A 113 17.02 1.61 2.90
C ILE A 113 17.32 0.42 3.83
N ASP A 114 17.67 -0.73 3.24
CA ASP A 114 18.49 -1.74 3.94
C ASP A 114 19.88 -1.92 3.30
N SER A 115 20.16 -1.21 2.20
CA SER A 115 21.42 -1.36 1.45
C SER A 115 22.48 -0.31 1.79
N PHE A 116 22.12 0.80 2.45
CA PHE A 116 23.10 1.86 2.77
C PHE A 116 23.92 1.57 4.04
N TYR A 117 23.45 0.68 4.92
CA TYR A 117 24.22 0.20 6.08
C TYR A 117 25.09 -1.03 5.76
N GLN A 118 25.03 -1.56 4.53
CA GLN A 118 26.01 -2.50 3.99
C GLN A 118 26.91 -1.73 3.02
N LEU A 119 28.06 -1.27 3.50
CA LEU A 119 29.12 -0.51 2.79
C LEU A 119 29.71 -1.20 1.53
N THR A 120 28.99 -2.12 0.87
CA THR A 120 29.47 -2.98 -0.22
C THR A 120 28.46 -3.21 -1.36
N THR A 121 27.37 -2.45 -1.48
CA THR A 121 26.35 -2.71 -2.54
C THR A 121 26.27 -1.65 -3.65
N THR A 122 26.34 -2.12 -4.91
CA THR A 122 26.21 -1.30 -6.12
C THR A 122 24.74 -0.88 -6.37
N PRO A 123 24.47 0.29 -7.00
CA PRO A 123 23.10 0.75 -7.28
C PRO A 123 22.21 -0.27 -8.00
N THR A 124 22.79 -1.09 -8.88
CA THR A 124 22.11 -2.19 -9.61
C THR A 124 21.62 -3.30 -8.68
N ARG A 125 22.38 -3.63 -7.63
CA ARG A 125 22.00 -4.65 -6.63
C ARG A 125 20.88 -4.16 -5.73
N ILE A 126 20.84 -2.86 -5.42
CA ILE A 126 19.79 -2.22 -4.62
C ILE A 126 18.46 -2.20 -5.40
N ALA A 127 18.48 -1.78 -6.66
CA ALA A 127 17.29 -1.78 -7.52
C ALA A 127 16.69 -3.19 -7.66
N LYS A 128 17.55 -4.21 -7.85
CA LYS A 128 17.13 -5.62 -7.90
C LYS A 128 16.50 -6.08 -6.58
N THR A 129 17.07 -5.70 -5.45
CA THR A 129 16.55 -6.05 -4.11
C THR A 129 15.16 -5.46 -3.86
N GLN A 130 14.88 -4.24 -4.35
CA GLN A 130 13.54 -3.66 -4.22
C GLN A 130 12.52 -4.39 -5.09
N GLN A 131 12.85 -4.68 -6.35
CA GLN A 131 11.95 -5.42 -7.23
C GLN A 131 11.65 -6.81 -6.67
N ASP A 132 12.66 -7.52 -6.19
CA ASP A 132 12.51 -8.83 -5.56
C ASP A 132 11.60 -8.78 -4.32
N CYS A 133 11.74 -7.73 -3.49
CA CYS A 133 10.84 -7.48 -2.37
C CYS A 133 9.39 -7.30 -2.85
N VAL A 134 9.16 -6.45 -3.87
CA VAL A 134 7.82 -6.14 -4.36
C VAL A 134 7.16 -7.39 -4.94
N LYS A 135 7.86 -8.14 -5.81
CA LYS A 135 7.36 -9.39 -6.40
C LYS A 135 7.01 -10.41 -5.32
N THR A 136 7.91 -10.63 -4.36
CA THR A 136 7.70 -11.58 -3.27
C THR A 136 6.51 -11.20 -2.41
N ARG A 137 6.36 -9.91 -2.08
CA ARG A 137 5.25 -9.41 -1.26
C ARG A 137 3.93 -9.55 -1.99
N ALA A 138 3.86 -9.09 -3.25
CA ALA A 138 2.65 -9.18 -4.05
C ALA A 138 2.19 -10.65 -4.21
N ALA A 139 3.11 -11.56 -4.54
CA ALA A 139 2.80 -12.98 -4.65
C ALA A 139 2.30 -13.59 -3.33
N ASN A 140 2.85 -13.17 -2.18
CA ASN A 140 2.39 -13.65 -0.88
C ASN A 140 1.00 -13.13 -0.52
N SER A 141 0.67 -11.88 -0.84
CA SER A 141 -0.68 -11.33 -0.62
C SER A 141 -1.71 -12.05 -1.49
N ILE A 142 -1.41 -12.26 -2.78
CA ILE A 142 -2.28 -13.00 -3.70
C ILE A 142 -2.47 -14.44 -3.21
N GLN A 143 -1.39 -15.12 -2.79
CA GLN A 143 -1.49 -16.49 -2.28
C GLN A 143 -2.38 -16.58 -1.03
N ALA A 144 -2.38 -15.55 -0.18
CA ALA A 144 -3.23 -15.50 1.00
C ALA A 144 -4.72 -15.35 0.67
N SER A 145 -5.06 -14.69 -0.44
CA SER A 145 -6.45 -14.49 -0.90
C SER A 145 -6.91 -15.49 -1.96
N ARG A 146 -5.98 -16.22 -2.59
CA ARG A 146 -6.19 -17.27 -3.61
C ARG A 146 -5.36 -18.52 -3.27
N PRO A 147 -5.71 -19.25 -2.19
CA PRO A 147 -4.93 -20.40 -1.72
C PRO A 147 -4.93 -21.59 -2.68
N ASP A 148 -5.88 -21.62 -3.62
CA ASP A 148 -6.04 -22.63 -4.67
C ASP A 148 -5.04 -22.49 -5.82
N LEU A 149 -4.49 -21.30 -6.03
CA LEU A 149 -3.53 -21.04 -7.09
C LEU A 149 -2.12 -21.51 -6.71
N SER A 150 -1.41 -22.07 -7.70
CA SER A 150 -0.01 -22.45 -7.50
C SER A 150 0.88 -21.20 -7.42
N ARG A 151 1.95 -21.28 -6.62
CA ARG A 151 2.91 -20.17 -6.50
C ARG A 151 3.54 -19.79 -7.85
N SER A 152 3.74 -20.74 -8.75
CA SER A 152 4.26 -20.48 -10.10
C SER A 152 3.30 -19.66 -10.94
N ASP A 153 2.00 -19.96 -10.89
CA ASP A 153 0.99 -19.23 -11.68
C ASP A 153 0.85 -17.80 -11.16
N ILE A 154 0.85 -17.62 -9.83
CA ILE A 154 0.85 -16.30 -9.21
C ILE A 154 2.05 -15.48 -9.65
N MET A 155 3.26 -16.05 -9.58
CA MET A 155 4.48 -15.35 -9.98
C MET A 155 4.48 -15.01 -11.47
N ALA A 156 3.95 -15.88 -12.33
CA ALA A 156 3.83 -15.60 -13.76
C ALA A 156 2.93 -14.37 -14.03
N VAL A 157 1.81 -14.24 -13.31
CA VAL A 157 0.93 -13.07 -13.44
C VAL A 157 1.58 -11.81 -12.86
N VAL A 158 2.25 -11.92 -11.71
CA VAL A 158 3.01 -10.81 -11.12
C VAL A 158 4.06 -10.31 -12.11
N ASP A 159 4.85 -11.21 -12.71
CA ASP A 159 5.88 -10.86 -13.70
C ASP A 159 5.27 -10.22 -14.95
N LYS A 160 4.12 -10.73 -15.42
CA LYS A 160 3.42 -10.20 -16.60
C LYS A 160 3.05 -8.73 -16.46
N VAL A 161 2.56 -8.30 -15.29
CA VAL A 161 2.10 -6.92 -15.07
C VAL A 161 3.14 -6.03 -14.37
N PHE A 162 4.28 -6.60 -13.99
CA PHE A 162 5.24 -5.97 -13.09
C PHE A 162 5.70 -4.60 -13.55
N ASP A 163 6.23 -4.48 -14.77
CA ASP A 163 6.85 -3.24 -15.23
C ASP A 163 5.86 -2.08 -15.31
N ARG A 164 4.62 -2.33 -15.73
CA ARG A 164 3.57 -1.32 -15.75
C ARG A 164 3.23 -0.86 -14.33
N CYS A 165 2.93 -1.81 -13.45
CA CYS A 165 2.41 -1.51 -12.12
C CYS A 165 3.50 -1.02 -11.15
N PHE A 166 4.75 -1.44 -11.32
CA PHE A 166 5.89 -0.99 -10.51
C PHE A 166 6.31 0.45 -10.80
N ASN A 167 6.06 0.92 -12.02
CA ASN A 167 6.35 2.28 -12.45
C ASN A 167 5.17 3.25 -12.25
N ASP A 168 4.00 2.73 -11.94
CA ASP A 168 2.85 3.52 -11.50
C ASP A 168 3.04 3.93 -10.02
N LEU A 169 3.23 5.24 -9.81
CA LEU A 169 3.50 5.81 -8.50
C LEU A 169 2.35 6.68 -7.99
N GLU A 170 1.24 6.75 -8.70
CA GLU A 170 0.12 7.59 -8.29
C GLU A 170 -0.55 7.08 -7.01
N PRO A 171 -1.04 7.99 -6.15
CA PRO A 171 -0.97 9.46 -6.25
C PRO A 171 0.30 10.04 -5.57
N ILE A 172 1.13 9.20 -4.94
CA ILE A 172 2.29 9.62 -4.14
C ILE A 172 3.42 10.19 -5.02
N GLY A 173 3.54 9.73 -6.26
CA GLY A 173 4.53 10.18 -7.25
C GLY A 173 5.98 9.75 -6.96
N ARG A 174 6.26 9.08 -5.83
CA ARG A 174 7.61 8.58 -5.49
C ARG A 174 7.63 7.54 -4.37
N ARG A 175 8.77 6.88 -4.19
CA ARG A 175 9.01 5.82 -3.19
C ARG A 175 9.63 6.41 -1.90
N CYS A 176 8.83 6.73 -0.87
CA CYS A 176 9.22 7.60 0.26
C CYS A 176 9.64 6.94 1.59
N ARG A 177 9.44 5.62 1.76
CA ARG A 177 9.10 5.01 3.07
C ARG A 177 10.00 5.37 4.27
N LEU A 178 11.32 5.44 4.10
CA LEU A 178 12.24 5.61 5.24
C LEU A 178 12.78 7.04 5.42
N SER A 179 12.60 7.92 4.44
CA SER A 179 12.99 9.33 4.59
C SER A 179 11.81 10.17 5.05
N LYS A 180 11.81 10.54 6.34
CA LYS A 180 10.86 11.52 6.88
C LYS A 180 10.85 12.81 6.04
N LYS A 181 12.02 13.23 5.55
CA LYS A 181 12.18 14.40 4.66
C LYS A 181 11.44 14.20 3.34
N GLN A 182 11.59 13.05 2.69
CA GLN A 182 10.89 12.77 1.43
C GLN A 182 9.38 12.69 1.63
N ARG A 183 8.88 12.04 2.68
CA ARG A 183 7.44 12.00 3.01
C ARG A 183 6.86 13.41 3.18
N LEU A 184 7.56 14.26 3.92
CA LEU A 184 7.15 15.65 4.11
C LEU A 184 7.22 16.46 2.81
N LEU A 185 8.24 16.23 1.98
CA LEU A 185 8.39 16.90 0.69
C LEU A 185 7.24 16.53 -0.24
N THR A 186 6.92 15.23 -0.37
CA THR A 186 5.80 14.76 -1.19
C THR A 186 4.48 15.40 -0.75
N TYR A 187 4.24 15.46 0.56
CA TYR A 187 3.04 16.14 1.07
C TYR A 187 3.06 17.65 0.80
N LYS A 188 4.21 18.32 0.75
CA LYS A 188 4.25 19.74 0.38
C LYS A 188 3.96 19.95 -1.11
N GLU A 189 4.43 19.04 -1.95
CA GLU A 189 4.27 19.09 -3.41
C GLU A 189 2.89 18.66 -3.88
N ARG A 190 2.07 18.09 -3.00
CA ARG A 190 0.66 17.75 -3.28
C ARG A 190 -0.12 18.93 -3.87
N LYS A 191 0.24 20.16 -3.50
CA LYS A 191 -0.33 21.42 -4.02
C LYS A 191 -0.11 21.60 -5.52
N TYR A 192 0.93 21.00 -6.10
CA TYR A 192 1.16 21.01 -7.55
C TYR A 192 0.18 20.09 -8.30
N TYR A 193 -0.52 19.22 -7.58
CA TYR A 193 -1.54 18.33 -8.09
C TYR A 193 -2.93 18.76 -7.60
N ASP A 194 -3.12 20.03 -7.24
CA ASP A 194 -4.36 20.62 -6.68
C ASP A 194 -4.98 19.81 -5.52
N PHE A 195 -4.16 19.14 -4.73
CA PHE A 195 -4.58 18.58 -3.44
C PHE A 195 -4.45 19.69 -2.37
N GLU A 196 -5.47 19.87 -1.51
CA GLU A 196 -5.56 21.00 -0.56
C GLU A 196 -4.63 20.91 0.66
#